data_AF-A0A497ERA3-F1
#
_entry.id   AF-A0A497ERA3-F1
#
_cell.length_a   1.000
_cell.length_b   1.000
_cell.length_c   1.000
_cell.angle_alpha   90.00
_cell.angle_beta   90.00
_cell.angle_gamma   90.00
#
_symmetry.space_group_name_H-M   'P 1'
#
loop_
_entity.id
_entity.type
_entity.pdbx_description
1 polymer ?
#
loop_
_entity_poly.entity_id
_entity_poly.type
_entity_poly.pdbx_seq_one_letter_code
_entity_poly.pdbx_strand_id
1 'polypeptide(L)'
;MTRVSNQKLKDRIRRLITEHPEYREILKRAVEIEENPPNNLIRDYGWEWFHVKAHPAKLTKLVTEDILEVKHKSRRYTNYRLKDREAVKEALKSWKEK
;
A
#
# COMPACT_ATOMS: atom_id res chain seq x y z
N MET A 1 12.62 -17.49 -7.57
CA MET A 1 12.95 -16.04 -7.62
C MET A 1 12.16 -15.19 -6.59
N THR A 2 11.55 -15.78 -5.54
CA THR A 2 10.45 -15.13 -4.79
C THR A 2 10.82 -14.57 -3.41
N ARG A 3 11.92 -15.02 -2.78
CA ARG A 3 12.29 -14.60 -1.41
C ARG A 3 13.01 -13.25 -1.33
N VAL A 4 13.84 -12.91 -2.33
CA VAL A 4 14.70 -11.70 -2.28
C VAL A 4 13.91 -10.43 -2.58
N SER A 5 12.91 -10.48 -3.45
CA SER A 5 12.04 -9.34 -3.78
C SER A 5 11.19 -8.90 -2.59
N ASN A 6 10.66 -9.88 -1.84
CA ASN A 6 9.80 -9.64 -0.70
C ASN A 6 10.56 -8.96 0.46
N GLN A 7 11.83 -9.34 0.71
CA GLN A 7 12.66 -8.69 1.73
C GLN A 7 12.97 -7.22 1.38
N LYS A 8 13.35 -6.93 0.13
CA LYS A 8 13.61 -5.54 -0.33
C LYS A 8 12.38 -4.64 -0.17
N LEU A 9 11.18 -5.17 -0.47
CA LEU A 9 9.94 -4.43 -0.28
C LEU A 9 9.70 -4.10 1.20
N LYS A 10 9.86 -5.08 2.10
CA LYS A 10 9.73 -4.85 3.55
C LYS A 10 10.68 -3.78 4.05
N ASP A 11 11.93 -3.78 3.58
CA ASP A 11 12.93 -2.81 4.00
C ASP A 11 12.62 -1.39 3.49
N ARG A 12 12.11 -1.25 2.26
CA ARG A 12 11.59 0.03 1.74
C ARG A 12 10.43 0.55 2.57
N ILE A 13 9.47 -0.32 2.90
CA ILE A 13 8.31 0.04 3.72
C ILE A 13 8.78 0.51 5.11
N ARG A 14 9.66 -0.26 5.77
CA ARG A 14 10.22 0.10 7.08
C ARG A 14 10.92 1.43 7.06
N ARG A 15 11.79 1.67 6.07
CA ARG A 15 12.46 2.96 5.88
C ARG A 15 11.43 4.09 5.75
N LEU A 16 10.44 3.92 4.86
CA LEU A 16 9.42 4.94 4.60
C LEU A 16 8.62 5.29 5.86
N ILE A 17 8.15 4.29 6.62
CA ILE A 17 7.34 4.55 7.82
C ILE A 17 8.17 5.04 9.01
N THR A 18 9.48 4.79 9.02
CA THR A 18 10.39 5.38 10.01
C THR A 18 10.65 6.87 9.70
N GLU A 19 10.84 7.23 8.44
CA GLU A 19 11.06 8.62 8.01
C GLU A 19 9.77 9.44 7.99
N HIS A 20 8.65 8.78 7.65
CA HIS A 20 7.34 9.40 7.45
C HIS A 20 6.25 8.51 8.08
N PRO A 21 6.05 8.59 9.41
CA PRO A 21 5.12 7.74 10.14
C PRO A 21 3.66 7.77 9.63
N GLU A 22 3.25 8.85 8.96
CA GLU A 22 1.91 8.97 8.39
C GLU A 22 1.60 7.92 7.31
N TYR A 23 2.61 7.36 6.65
CA TYR A 23 2.42 6.29 5.66
C TYR A 23 2.02 4.96 6.30
N ARG A 24 2.34 4.76 7.59
CA ARG A 24 1.95 3.57 8.33
C ARG A 24 0.44 3.38 8.32
N GLU A 25 -0.29 4.44 8.61
CA GLU A 25 -1.75 4.40 8.71
C GLU A 25 -2.41 4.23 7.32
N ILE A 26 -1.81 4.81 6.28
CA ILE A 26 -2.26 4.61 4.89
C ILE A 26 -2.11 3.13 4.48
N LEU A 27 -0.93 2.56 4.72
CA LEU A 27 -0.64 1.16 4.38
C LEU A 27 -1.48 0.18 5.22
N LYS A 28 -1.73 0.50 6.49
CA LYS A 28 -2.63 -0.29 7.35
C LYS A 28 -4.04 -0.36 6.77
N ARG A 29 -4.62 0.77 6.38
CA ARG A 29 -5.96 0.82 5.75
C ARG A 29 -5.98 0.09 4.41
N ALA A 30 -4.91 0.21 3.62
CA ALA A 30 -4.80 -0.51 2.36
C ALA A 30 -4.84 -2.03 2.58
N VAL A 31 -4.13 -2.55 3.59
CA VAL A 31 -4.20 -3.97 3.97
C VAL A 31 -5.62 -4.35 4.39
N GLU A 32 -6.27 -3.56 5.25
CA GLU A 32 -7.63 -3.82 5.73
C GLU A 32 -8.64 -3.90 4.57
N ILE A 33 -8.55 -2.99 3.60
CA ILE A 33 -9.44 -2.96 2.42
C ILE A 33 -9.18 -4.16 1.50
N GLU A 34 -7.93 -4.58 1.33
CA GLU A 34 -7.61 -5.75 0.49
C GLU A 34 -7.94 -7.09 1.15
N GLU A 35 -7.95 -7.15 2.49
CA GLU A 35 -8.44 -8.32 3.22
C GLU A 35 -9.97 -8.37 3.26
N ASN A 36 -10.62 -7.21 3.39
CA ASN A 36 -12.08 -7.09 3.53
C ASN A 36 -12.63 -6.04 2.56
N PRO A 37 -12.64 -6.34 1.24
CA PRO A 37 -13.11 -5.39 0.24
C PRO A 37 -14.61 -5.13 0.42
N PRO A 38 -15.07 -3.86 0.45
CA PRO A 38 -16.47 -3.57 0.73
C PRO A 38 -17.39 -3.83 -0.47
N ASN A 39 -16.84 -4.10 -1.66
CA ASN A 39 -17.58 -4.50 -2.85
C ASN A 39 -16.68 -5.24 -3.87
N ASN A 40 -17.31 -5.83 -4.88
CA ASN A 40 -16.63 -6.56 -5.95
C ASN A 40 -15.71 -5.66 -6.78
N LEU A 41 -16.07 -4.38 -6.97
CA LEU A 41 -15.26 -3.43 -7.74
C LEU A 41 -13.87 -3.26 -7.11
N ILE A 42 -13.80 -3.05 -5.79
CA ILE A 42 -12.54 -2.88 -5.08
C ILE A 42 -11.78 -4.20 -5.00
N ARG A 43 -12.49 -5.31 -4.78
CA ARG A 43 -11.86 -6.63 -4.80
C ARG A 43 -11.17 -6.88 -6.13
N ASP A 44 -11.77 -6.53 -7.26
CA ASP A 44 -11.28 -6.94 -8.58
C ASP A 44 -10.35 -5.88 -9.22
N TYR A 45 -10.63 -4.58 -8.99
CA TYR A 45 -9.92 -3.45 -9.62
C TYR A 45 -9.04 -2.65 -8.66
N GLY A 46 -9.14 -2.85 -7.35
CA GLY A 46 -8.37 -2.11 -6.34
C GLY A 46 -9.09 -0.87 -5.79
N TRP A 47 -8.42 -0.18 -4.87
CA TRP A 47 -9.00 0.89 -4.08
C TRP A 47 -8.51 2.28 -4.51
N GLU A 48 -9.31 3.30 -4.21
CA GLU A 48 -8.97 4.70 -4.48
C GLU A 48 -8.51 5.45 -3.21
N TRP A 49 -7.97 6.66 -3.40
CA TRP A 49 -7.34 7.46 -2.35
C TRP A 49 -8.21 7.74 -1.12
N PHE A 50 -9.53 7.91 -1.31
CA PHE A 50 -10.45 8.22 -0.23
C PHE A 50 -10.70 7.01 0.67
N HIS A 51 -10.57 5.78 0.16
CA HIS A 51 -10.73 4.56 0.96
C HIS A 51 -9.63 4.45 2.03
N VAL A 52 -8.40 4.83 1.69
CA VAL A 52 -7.25 4.84 2.63
C VAL A 52 -7.05 6.19 3.35
N LYS A 53 -7.94 7.16 3.09
CA LYS A 53 -7.89 8.54 3.61
C LYS A 53 -6.52 9.20 3.38
N ALA A 54 -5.99 9.10 2.15
CA ALA A 54 -4.70 9.65 1.77
C ALA A 54 -4.83 10.69 0.66
N HIS A 55 -3.99 11.73 0.67
CA HIS A 55 -3.88 12.64 -0.47
C HIS A 55 -3.23 11.91 -1.67
N PRO A 56 -3.70 12.10 -2.93
CA PRO A 56 -3.15 11.41 -4.10
C PRO A 56 -1.62 11.52 -4.28
N ALA A 57 -1.02 12.62 -3.86
CA ALA A 57 0.44 12.81 -3.90
C ALA A 57 1.19 11.78 -3.02
N LYS A 58 0.63 11.39 -1.87
CA LYS A 58 1.20 10.35 -1.01
C LYS A 58 1.14 8.98 -1.69
N LEU A 59 0.04 8.69 -2.38
CA LEU A 59 -0.07 7.44 -3.15
C LEU A 59 0.91 7.40 -4.32
N THR A 60 1.14 8.55 -4.96
CA THR A 60 2.18 8.67 -5.99
C THR A 60 3.55 8.32 -5.44
N LYS A 61 3.91 8.81 -4.23
CA LYS A 61 5.17 8.40 -3.57
C LYS A 61 5.22 6.89 -3.33
N LEU A 62 4.12 6.28 -2.87
CA LEU A 62 4.05 4.82 -2.66
C LEU A 62 4.18 4.01 -3.95
N VAL A 63 3.68 4.53 -5.08
CA VAL A 63 3.90 3.93 -6.41
C VAL A 63 5.36 4.07 -6.83
N THR A 64 5.97 5.24 -6.65
CA THR A 64 7.38 5.48 -6.98
C THR A 64 8.34 4.63 -6.12
N GLU A 65 8.00 4.38 -4.85
CA GLU A 65 8.74 3.47 -3.96
C GLU A 65 8.50 1.98 -4.26
N ASP A 66 7.70 1.66 -5.29
CA ASP A 66 7.38 0.29 -5.71
C ASP A 66 6.68 -0.53 -4.61
N ILE A 67 5.83 0.15 -3.82
CA ILE A 67 5.00 -0.42 -2.74
C ILE A 67 3.56 -0.64 -3.24
N LEU A 68 3.06 0.29 -4.05
CA LEU A 68 1.77 0.19 -4.73
C LEU A 68 1.94 -0.01 -6.23
N GLU A 69 0.96 -0.65 -6.85
CA GLU A 69 0.75 -0.66 -8.29
C GLU A 69 -0.54 0.06 -8.67
N VAL A 70 -0.54 0.71 -9.84
CA VAL A 70 -1.77 1.26 -10.43
C VAL A 70 -2.45 0.16 -11.21
N LYS A 71 -3.58 -0.34 -10.70
CA LYS A 71 -4.30 -1.47 -11.29
C LYS A 71 -5.21 -1.04 -12.43
N HIS A 72 -5.87 0.11 -12.27
CA HIS A 72 -6.72 0.71 -13.29
C HIS A 72 -6.60 2.22 -13.23
N LYS A 73 -6.56 2.86 -14.39
CA LYS A 73 -6.53 4.32 -14.52
C LYS A 73 -7.46 4.76 -15.63
N SER A 74 -8.31 5.73 -15.30
CA SER A 74 -9.15 6.45 -16.25
C SER A 74 -8.99 7.96 -16.08
N ARG A 75 -9.79 8.73 -16.80
CA ARG A 75 -9.84 10.20 -16.68
C ARG A 75 -10.31 10.67 -15.30
N ARG A 76 -11.12 9.84 -14.62
CA ARG A 76 -11.81 10.19 -13.37
C ARG A 76 -11.35 9.38 -12.15
N TYR A 77 -10.77 8.20 -12.39
CA TYR A 77 -10.49 7.22 -11.33
C TYR A 77 -9.07 6.70 -11.44
N THR A 78 -8.43 6.45 -10.29
CA THR A 78 -7.17 5.72 -10.22
C THR A 78 -7.26 4.72 -9.08
N ASN A 79 -7.28 3.45 -9.44
CA ASN A 79 -7.33 2.34 -8.50
C ASN A 79 -5.93 1.79 -8.26
N TYR A 80 -5.61 1.59 -7.00
CA TYR A 80 -4.32 1.11 -6.50
C TYR A 80 -4.49 -0.28 -5.89
N ARG A 81 -3.38 -1.01 -5.86
CA ARG A 81 -3.21 -2.23 -5.06
C ARG A 81 -1.84 -2.27 -4.40
N LEU A 82 -1.74 -2.95 -3.28
CA LEU A 82 -0.47 -3.34 -2.69
C LEU A 82 0.20 -4.36 -3.60
N LYS A 83 1.49 -4.14 -3.85
CA LYS A 83 2.29 -5.05 -4.68
C LYS A 83 2.41 -6.45 -4.06
N ASP A 84 2.51 -6.49 -2.73
CA ASP A 84 2.48 -7.72 -1.93
C ASP A 84 1.87 -7.39 -0.56
N ARG A 85 0.60 -7.75 -0.39
CA ARG A 85 -0.17 -7.48 0.83
C ARG A 85 0.47 -8.14 2.06
N GLU A 86 0.93 -9.38 1.95
CA GLU A 86 1.52 -10.12 3.08
C GLU A 86 2.85 -9.48 3.50
N ALA A 87 3.69 -9.09 2.52
CA ALA A 87 4.93 -8.40 2.81
C ALA A 87 4.69 -7.07 3.55
N VAL A 88 3.68 -6.29 3.11
CA VAL A 88 3.31 -5.03 3.75
C VAL A 88 2.84 -5.27 5.18
N LYS A 89 1.95 -6.25 5.39
CA LYS A 89 1.44 -6.62 6.71
C LYS A 89 2.56 -7.03 7.66
N GLU A 90 3.50 -7.85 7.21
CA GLU A 90 4.66 -8.24 8.00
C GLU A 90 5.58 -7.05 8.32
N ALA A 91 5.83 -6.17 7.36
CA ALA A 91 6.63 -4.97 7.59
C ALA A 91 6.01 -4.09 8.68
N LEU A 92 4.69 -3.84 8.60
CA LEU A 92 3.94 -3.07 9.58
C LEU A 92 3.95 -3.69 10.99
N LYS A 93 3.85 -5.02 11.09
CA LYS A 93 3.94 -5.75 12.38
C LYS A 93 5.32 -5.67 13.02
N SER A 94 6.37 -5.75 12.20
CA SER A 94 7.76 -5.71 12.68
C SER A 94 8.25 -4.31 13.07
N TRP A 95 7.46 -3.28 12.76
CA TRP A 95 7.80 -1.91 13.07
C TRP A 95 7.54 -1.60 14.54
N LYS A 96 8.58 -1.10 15.22
CA LYS A 96 8.50 -0.53 16.56
C LYS A 96 8.72 0.96 16.44
N GLU A 97 7.84 1.75 17.02
CA GLU A 97 8.05 3.19 17.21
C GLU A 97 9.26 3.37 18.13
N LYS A 98 10.16 4.30 17.78
CA LYS A 98 11.34 4.62 18.58
C LYS A 98 10.99 5.62 19.66
#